data_AF-A0A292II92-F1
#
_entry.id   AF-A0A292II92-F1
#
_cell.length_a   1.000
_cell.length_b   1.000
_cell.length_c   1.000
_cell.angle_alpha   90.00
_cell.angle_beta   90.00
_cell.angle_gamma   90.00
#
_symmetry.space_group_name_H-M   'P 1'
#
loop_
_entity.id
_entity.type
_entity.pdbx_description
1 polymer ?
#
loop_
_entity_poly.entity_id
_entity_poly.type
_entity_poly.pdbx_seq_one_letter_code
_entity_poly.pdbx_strand_id
1 'polypeptide(L)'
;MAKKDNDSEFQKLVLKQLKELTENAKQTTQNVQSIKTDLKKEIDKTNQKIDNTKIELKKEIDNNKIELKKEIDKTNQKVDKLDKKIDNNKTELKKEIEKTNQKIDRTKIELKKEIDKTNQKVDKLDQKVDDGNAALHDRIDSYHLTIDLPPPPPPVQKLYKLMKNIVVVHIDTSWNQHKLEVLIKQIYQDFGHLKKKKVGYIQFRVEANMIEFVEKYLETIEFSKDYQCLIDLETDESKRI
;
A
#
# COMPACT_ATOMS: atom_id res chain seq x y z
N MET A 1 113.41 73.51 -55.70
CA MET A 1 113.35 72.03 -55.82
C MET A 1 112.40 71.39 -54.80
N ALA A 2 112.33 71.85 -53.54
CA ALA A 2 111.49 71.25 -52.48
C ALA A 2 109.98 71.06 -52.77
N LYS A 3 109.34 71.91 -53.58
CA LYS A 3 107.89 71.81 -53.88
C LYS A 3 107.54 70.61 -54.77
N LYS A 4 108.49 70.13 -55.59
CA LYS A 4 108.29 69.03 -56.55
C LYS A 4 108.46 67.65 -55.90
N ASP A 5 109.31 67.56 -54.87
CA ASP A 5 109.51 66.32 -54.10
C ASP A 5 108.33 66.02 -53.17
N ASN A 6 107.75 67.04 -52.53
CA ASN A 6 106.59 66.87 -51.64
C ASN A 6 105.33 66.38 -52.40
N ASP A 7 105.18 66.82 -53.65
CA ASP A 7 104.08 66.41 -54.54
C ASP A 7 104.23 64.94 -54.99
N SER A 8 105.48 64.46 -55.14
CA SER A 8 105.77 63.06 -55.46
C SER A 8 105.46 62.12 -54.29
N GLU A 9 105.76 62.50 -53.04
CA GLU A 9 105.40 61.70 -51.87
C GLU A 9 103.88 61.60 -51.67
N PHE A 10 103.16 62.72 -51.86
CA PHE A 10 101.70 62.72 -51.80
C PHE A 10 101.08 61.77 -52.85
N GLN A 11 101.55 61.83 -54.10
CA GLN A 11 101.08 60.91 -55.15
C GLN A 11 101.36 59.44 -54.81
N LYS A 12 102.52 59.11 -54.23
CA LYS A 12 102.84 57.74 -53.77
C LYS A 12 101.90 57.27 -52.66
N LEU A 13 101.58 58.15 -51.71
CA LEU A 13 100.66 57.83 -50.61
C LEU A 13 99.24 57.56 -51.15
N VAL A 14 98.74 58.42 -52.04
CA VAL A 14 97.43 58.25 -52.70
C VAL A 14 97.39 56.93 -53.49
N LEU A 15 98.44 56.61 -54.24
CA LEU A 15 98.57 55.34 -54.96
C LEU A 15 98.53 54.13 -54.01
N LYS A 16 99.18 54.21 -52.85
CA LYS A 16 99.16 53.15 -51.85
C LYS A 16 97.74 52.93 -51.30
N GLN A 17 97.06 54.01 -50.91
CA GLN A 17 95.68 53.94 -50.41
C GLN A 17 94.70 53.41 -51.47
N LEU A 18 94.84 53.83 -52.73
CA LEU A 18 94.01 53.32 -53.82
C LEU A 18 94.21 51.82 -54.04
N LYS A 19 95.44 51.30 -53.92
CA LYS A 19 95.72 49.86 -53.99
C LYS A 19 95.08 49.10 -52.83
N GLU A 20 95.21 49.59 -51.60
CA GLU A 20 94.56 48.99 -50.42
C GLU A 20 93.03 48.99 -50.55
N LEU A 21 92.43 50.10 -51.00
CA LEU A 21 90.99 50.18 -51.26
C LEU A 21 90.55 49.19 -52.35
N THR A 22 91.34 49.05 -53.42
CA THR A 22 91.05 48.10 -54.50
C THR A 22 91.06 46.65 -54.00
N GLU A 23 92.04 46.27 -53.19
CA GLU A 23 92.11 44.91 -52.65
C GLU A 23 90.97 44.67 -51.64
N ASN A 24 90.66 45.64 -50.79
CA ASN A 24 89.52 45.54 -49.87
C ASN A 24 88.18 45.41 -50.62
N ALA A 25 87.99 46.14 -51.72
CA ALA A 25 86.79 46.03 -52.55
C ALA A 25 86.68 44.65 -53.22
N LYS A 26 87.81 44.10 -53.68
CA LYS A 26 87.88 42.74 -54.25
C LYS A 26 87.54 41.68 -53.20
N GLN A 27 88.13 41.76 -52.01
CA GLN A 27 87.83 40.86 -50.89
C GLN A 27 86.36 40.95 -50.48
N THR A 28 85.82 42.18 -50.39
CA THR A 28 84.40 42.41 -50.08
C THR A 28 83.49 41.76 -51.13
N THR A 29 83.82 41.91 -52.41
CA THR A 29 83.07 41.29 -53.51
C THR A 29 83.08 39.76 -53.42
N GLN A 30 84.24 39.17 -53.12
CA GLN A 30 84.36 37.72 -52.92
C GLN A 30 83.53 37.24 -51.73
N ASN A 31 83.59 37.94 -50.60
CA ASN A 31 82.80 37.62 -49.41
C ASN A 31 81.30 37.68 -49.71
N VAL A 32 80.83 38.72 -50.42
CA VAL A 32 79.42 38.86 -50.84
C VAL A 32 79.01 37.71 -51.77
N GLN A 33 79.86 37.31 -52.71
CA GLN A 33 79.58 36.16 -53.59
C GLN A 33 79.48 34.84 -52.82
N SER A 34 80.35 34.62 -51.82
CA SER A 34 80.29 33.46 -50.94
C SER A 34 78.97 33.44 -50.15
N ILE A 35 78.64 34.54 -49.47
CA ILE A 35 77.41 34.69 -48.69
C ILE A 35 76.18 34.45 -49.56
N LYS A 36 76.14 35.02 -50.78
CA LYS A 36 75.04 34.81 -51.72
C LYS A 36 74.86 33.33 -52.09
N THR A 37 75.98 32.62 -52.29
CA THR A 37 75.97 31.20 -52.63
C THR A 37 75.46 30.35 -51.46
N ASP A 38 75.92 30.66 -50.25
CA ASP A 38 75.50 29.93 -49.05
C ASP A 38 74.02 30.18 -48.71
N LEU A 39 73.57 31.43 -48.79
CA LEU A 39 72.15 31.77 -48.62
C LEU A 39 71.26 31.05 -49.64
N LYS A 40 71.70 30.97 -50.91
CA LYS A 40 70.96 30.24 -51.94
C LYS A 40 70.82 28.75 -51.57
N LYS A 41 71.90 28.10 -51.11
CA LYS A 41 71.86 26.70 -50.65
C LYS A 41 70.93 26.51 -49.46
N GLU A 42 70.95 27.42 -48.48
CA GLU A 42 70.06 27.32 -47.31
C GLU A 42 68.59 27.56 -47.66
N ILE A 43 68.30 28.45 -48.60
CA ILE A 43 66.95 28.64 -49.17
C ILE A 43 66.50 27.35 -49.87
N ASP A 44 67.33 26.77 -50.72
CA ASP A 44 67.00 25.53 -51.45
C ASP A 44 66.74 24.36 -50.48
N LYS A 45 67.57 24.20 -49.44
CA LYS A 45 67.35 23.21 -48.38
C LYS A 45 66.05 23.46 -47.62
N THR A 46 65.74 24.71 -47.30
CA THR A 46 64.52 25.08 -46.58
C THR A 46 63.29 24.77 -47.44
N ASN A 47 63.32 25.10 -48.72
CA ASN A 47 62.24 24.80 -49.65
C ASN A 47 62.00 23.29 -49.77
N GLN A 48 63.06 22.49 -49.89
CA GLN A 48 62.95 21.03 -49.91
C GLN A 48 62.30 20.48 -48.63
N LYS A 49 62.66 21.01 -47.46
CA LYS A 49 62.03 20.62 -46.19
C LYS A 49 60.53 20.96 -46.19
N ILE A 50 60.18 22.17 -46.63
CA ILE A 50 58.77 22.61 -46.72
C ILE A 50 57.97 21.70 -47.65
N ASP A 51 58.50 21.37 -48.83
CA ASP A 51 57.82 20.50 -49.79
C ASP A 51 57.63 19.08 -49.24
N ASN A 52 58.65 18.54 -48.57
CA ASN A 52 58.55 17.23 -47.93
C ASN A 52 57.48 17.22 -46.82
N THR A 53 57.50 18.20 -45.92
CA THR A 53 56.49 18.33 -44.86
C THR A 53 55.09 18.49 -45.44
N LYS A 54 54.93 19.25 -46.52
CA LYS A 54 53.64 19.42 -47.21
C LYS A 54 53.13 18.10 -47.78
N ILE A 55 54.00 17.28 -48.36
CA ILE A 55 53.65 15.96 -48.89
C ILE A 55 53.23 15.01 -47.76
N GLU A 56 53.99 14.98 -46.66
CA GLU A 56 53.69 14.14 -45.49
C GLU A 56 52.35 14.51 -44.85
N LEU A 57 52.12 15.80 -44.59
CA LEU A 57 50.86 16.28 -44.03
C LEU A 57 49.66 15.96 -44.94
N LYS A 58 49.83 16.09 -46.26
CA LYS A 58 48.77 15.73 -47.20
C LYS A 58 48.41 14.25 -47.13
N LYS A 59 49.43 13.37 -47.07
CA LYS A 59 49.23 11.93 -46.92
C LYS A 59 48.54 11.58 -45.60
N GLU A 60 48.94 12.21 -44.51
CA GLU A 60 48.33 12.01 -43.19
C GLU A 60 46.86 12.43 -43.18
N ILE A 61 46.55 13.60 -43.74
CA ILE A 61 45.17 14.09 -43.88
C ILE A 61 44.33 13.12 -44.71
N ASP A 62 44.85 12.65 -45.85
CA ASP A 62 44.14 11.71 -46.72
C ASP A 62 43.88 10.37 -46.02
N ASN A 63 44.87 9.85 -45.28
CA ASN A 63 44.73 8.62 -44.49
C ASN A 63 43.69 8.77 -43.38
N ASN A 64 43.77 9.86 -42.60
CA ASN A 64 42.82 10.14 -41.52
C ASN A 64 41.39 10.28 -42.06
N LYS A 65 41.23 10.91 -43.23
CA LYS A 65 39.93 11.03 -43.90
C LYS A 65 39.35 9.67 -44.29
N ILE A 66 40.19 8.76 -44.80
CA ILE A 66 39.77 7.39 -45.16
C ILE A 66 39.37 6.61 -43.91
N GLU A 67 40.16 6.71 -42.83
CA GLU A 67 39.88 6.01 -41.58
C GLU A 67 38.59 6.50 -40.93
N LEU A 68 38.41 7.82 -40.82
CA LEU A 68 37.18 8.43 -40.31
C LEU A 68 35.96 8.01 -41.12
N LYS A 69 36.07 7.97 -42.46
CA LYS A 69 34.97 7.50 -43.31
C LYS A 69 34.61 6.04 -43.01
N LYS A 70 35.61 5.16 -42.84
CA LYS A 70 35.37 3.76 -42.48
C LYS A 70 34.68 3.61 -41.11
N GLU A 71 35.08 4.40 -40.12
CA GLU A 71 34.45 4.37 -38.79
C GLU A 71 33.02 4.91 -38.81
N ILE A 72 32.76 5.97 -39.59
CA ILE A 72 31.41 6.47 -39.84
C ILE A 72 30.55 5.39 -40.50
N ASP A 73 31.05 4.74 -41.55
CA ASP A 73 30.32 3.68 -42.27
C ASP A 73 30.00 2.49 -41.34
N LYS A 74 30.96 2.06 -40.51
CA LYS A 74 30.74 1.01 -39.50
C LYS A 74 29.68 1.43 -38.47
N THR A 75 29.71 2.68 -38.04
CA THR A 75 28.75 3.22 -37.07
C THR A 75 27.35 3.26 -37.66
N ASN A 76 27.20 3.74 -38.90
CA ASN A 76 25.92 3.74 -39.62
C ASN A 76 25.36 2.32 -39.77
N GLN A 77 26.20 1.34 -40.14
CA GLN A 77 25.75 -0.06 -40.21
C GLN A 77 25.27 -0.63 -38.86
N LYS A 78 25.87 -0.19 -37.74
CA LYS A 78 25.41 -0.57 -36.40
C LYS A 78 24.06 0.07 -36.09
N VAL A 79 23.88 1.34 -36.44
CA VAL A 79 22.60 2.06 -36.28
C VAL A 79 21.49 1.36 -37.09
N ASP A 80 21.73 1.09 -38.38
CA ASP A 80 20.75 0.40 -39.23
C ASP A 80 20.32 -0.99 -38.67
N LYS A 81 21.27 -1.72 -38.07
CA LYS A 81 20.99 -3.01 -37.42
C LYS A 81 20.15 -2.84 -36.16
N LEU A 82 20.42 -1.80 -35.36
CA LEU A 82 19.66 -1.50 -34.16
C LEU A 82 18.24 -1.07 -34.50
N ASP A 83 18.06 -0.21 -35.52
CA ASP A 83 16.74 0.23 -35.97
C ASP A 83 15.88 -0.95 -36.42
N LYS A 84 16.43 -1.86 -37.23
CA LYS A 84 15.74 -3.10 -37.62
C LYS A 84 15.36 -3.96 -36.42
N LYS A 85 16.24 -4.08 -35.41
CA LYS A 85 15.94 -4.84 -34.20
C LYS A 85 14.82 -4.20 -33.38
N ILE A 86 14.81 -2.87 -33.29
CA ILE A 86 13.76 -2.11 -32.62
C ILE A 86 12.41 -2.32 -33.32
N ASP A 87 12.36 -2.23 -34.64
CA ASP A 87 11.13 -2.44 -35.41
C ASP A 87 10.59 -3.87 -35.29
N ASN A 88 11.48 -4.86 -35.32
CA ASN A 88 11.11 -6.26 -35.10
C ASN A 88 10.52 -6.46 -33.71
N ASN A 89 11.22 -5.98 -32.67
CA ASN A 89 10.76 -6.09 -31.27
C ASN A 89 9.40 -5.38 -31.09
N LYS A 90 9.22 -4.19 -31.67
CA LYS A 90 7.96 -3.45 -31.63
C LYS A 90 6.82 -4.24 -32.26
N THR A 91 7.09 -4.90 -33.39
CA THR A 91 6.12 -5.74 -34.09
C THR A 91 5.74 -6.98 -33.28
N GLU A 92 6.73 -7.66 -32.69
CA GLU A 92 6.51 -8.83 -31.83
C GLU A 92 5.71 -8.47 -30.58
N LEU A 93 6.09 -7.40 -29.89
CA LEU A 93 5.36 -6.91 -28.72
C LEU A 93 3.91 -6.55 -29.06
N LYS A 94 3.67 -5.90 -30.19
CA LYS A 94 2.30 -5.59 -30.64
C LYS A 94 1.48 -6.86 -30.87
N LYS A 95 2.07 -7.91 -31.44
CA LYS A 95 1.41 -9.21 -31.63
C LYS A 95 1.11 -9.91 -30.30
N GLU A 96 2.03 -9.89 -29.35
CA GLU A 96 1.83 -10.50 -28.03
C GLU A 96 0.77 -9.77 -27.19
N ILE A 97 0.74 -8.43 -27.27
CA ILE A 97 -0.32 -7.62 -26.66
C ILE A 97 -1.69 -7.99 -27.25
N GLU A 98 -1.79 -8.07 -28.58
CA GLU A 98 -3.03 -8.43 -29.26
C GLU A 98 -3.52 -9.84 -28.86
N LYS A 99 -2.62 -10.83 -28.82
CA LYS A 99 -2.96 -12.19 -28.35
C LYS A 99 -3.45 -12.19 -26.90
N THR A 100 -2.79 -11.44 -26.03
CA THR A 100 -3.17 -11.30 -24.61
C THR A 100 -4.55 -10.67 -24.48
N ASN A 101 -4.82 -9.58 -25.20
CA ASN A 101 -6.13 -8.93 -25.22
C ASN A 101 -7.23 -9.90 -25.67
N GLN A 102 -7.01 -10.64 -26.76
CA GLN A 102 -7.96 -11.66 -27.22
C GLN A 102 -8.20 -12.78 -26.21
N LYS A 103 -7.19 -13.14 -25.41
CA LYS A 103 -7.35 -14.11 -24.32
C LYS A 103 -8.19 -13.52 -23.18
N ILE A 104 -7.92 -12.28 -22.79
CA ILE A 104 -8.69 -11.54 -21.78
C ILE A 104 -10.16 -11.45 -22.19
N ASP A 105 -10.44 -11.07 -23.44
CA ASP A 105 -11.81 -10.96 -23.95
C ASP A 105 -12.55 -12.30 -23.91
N ARG A 106 -11.88 -13.39 -24.32
CA ARG A 106 -12.43 -14.75 -24.23
C ARG A 106 -12.75 -15.14 -22.79
N THR A 107 -11.81 -14.95 -21.87
CA THR A 107 -12.02 -15.24 -20.44
C THR A 107 -13.15 -14.39 -19.86
N LYS A 108 -13.25 -13.11 -20.24
CA LYS A 108 -14.35 -12.23 -19.79
C LYS A 108 -15.71 -12.74 -20.27
N ILE A 109 -15.81 -13.20 -21.52
CA ILE A 109 -17.05 -13.79 -22.06
C ILE A 109 -17.40 -15.08 -21.33
N GLU A 110 -16.43 -15.97 -21.09
CA GLU A 110 -16.64 -17.23 -20.36
C GLU A 110 -17.11 -16.98 -18.94
N LEU A 111 -16.44 -16.09 -18.19
CA LEU A 111 -16.84 -15.72 -16.84
C LEU A 111 -18.24 -15.12 -16.80
N LYS A 112 -18.59 -14.25 -17.75
CA LYS A 112 -19.95 -13.69 -17.84
C LYS A 112 -20.99 -14.80 -18.02
N LYS A 113 -20.73 -15.78 -18.90
CA LYS A 113 -21.63 -16.93 -19.09
C LYS A 113 -21.79 -17.78 -17.83
N GLU A 114 -20.71 -18.03 -17.09
CA GLU A 114 -20.79 -18.80 -15.85
C GLU A 114 -21.52 -18.05 -14.72
N ILE A 115 -21.35 -16.72 -14.65
CA ILE A 115 -22.13 -15.85 -13.76
C ILE A 115 -23.61 -15.92 -14.13
N ASP A 116 -23.96 -15.75 -15.41
CA ASP A 116 -25.34 -15.80 -15.88
C ASP A 116 -26.01 -17.15 -15.55
N LYS A 117 -25.30 -18.27 -15.76
CA LYS A 117 -25.77 -19.61 -15.36
C LYS A 117 -25.96 -19.75 -13.85
N THR A 118 -25.08 -19.15 -13.06
CA THR A 118 -25.15 -19.21 -11.59
C THR A 118 -26.34 -18.40 -11.09
N ASN A 119 -26.55 -17.19 -11.61
CA ASN A 119 -27.72 -16.37 -11.30
C ASN A 119 -29.02 -17.11 -11.63
N GLN A 120 -29.12 -17.75 -12.79
CA GLN A 120 -30.30 -18.57 -13.14
C GLN A 120 -30.55 -19.73 -12.16
N LYS A 121 -29.50 -20.30 -11.56
CA LYS A 121 -29.66 -21.34 -10.52
C LYS A 121 -30.13 -20.75 -9.20
N VAL A 122 -29.61 -19.57 -8.83
CA VAL A 122 -30.04 -18.82 -7.65
C VAL A 122 -31.51 -18.44 -7.77
N ASP A 123 -31.93 -17.85 -8.90
CA ASP A 123 -33.34 -17.49 -9.14
C ASP A 123 -34.29 -18.70 -8.99
N LYS A 124 -33.87 -19.88 -9.47
CA LYS A 124 -34.63 -21.13 -9.32
C LYS A 124 -34.68 -21.64 -7.88
N LEU A 125 -33.63 -21.40 -7.08
CA LEU A 125 -33.61 -21.77 -5.68
C LEU A 125 -34.47 -20.83 -4.86
N ASP A 126 -34.39 -19.52 -5.13
CA ASP A 126 -35.23 -18.50 -4.48
C ASP A 126 -36.70 -18.80 -4.73
N GLN A 127 -37.11 -19.11 -5.96
CA GLN A 127 -38.49 -19.53 -6.26
C GLN A 127 -38.92 -20.77 -5.45
N LYS A 128 -38.06 -21.78 -5.32
CA LYS A 128 -38.37 -22.98 -4.53
C LYS A 128 -38.50 -22.68 -3.03
N VAL A 129 -37.71 -21.74 -2.52
CA VAL A 129 -37.80 -21.29 -1.14
C VAL A 129 -39.11 -20.55 -0.92
N ASP A 130 -39.49 -19.65 -1.85
CA ASP A 130 -40.77 -18.94 -1.80
C ASP A 130 -41.96 -19.89 -1.85
N ASP A 131 -41.96 -20.85 -2.79
CA ASP A 131 -42.99 -21.88 -2.90
C ASP A 131 -43.10 -22.73 -1.61
N GLY A 132 -41.94 -23.10 -1.03
CA GLY A 132 -41.88 -23.85 0.22
C GLY A 132 -42.39 -23.06 1.42
N ASN A 133 -42.06 -21.76 1.50
CA ASN A 133 -42.56 -20.87 2.54
C ASN A 133 -44.08 -20.69 2.44
N ALA A 134 -44.61 -20.50 1.23
CA ALA A 134 -46.05 -20.41 1.00
C ALA A 134 -46.78 -21.68 1.47
N ALA A 135 -46.28 -22.86 1.07
CA ALA A 135 -46.87 -24.14 1.49
C ALA A 135 -46.81 -24.38 3.02
N LEU A 136 -45.73 -23.93 3.67
CA LEU A 136 -45.63 -23.97 5.13
C LEU A 136 -46.62 -23.03 5.81
N HIS A 137 -46.81 -21.83 5.27
CA HIS A 137 -47.79 -20.86 5.78
C HIS A 137 -49.21 -21.43 5.71
N ASP A 138 -49.61 -21.96 4.55
CA ASP A 138 -50.91 -22.61 4.36
C ASP A 138 -51.13 -23.77 5.36
N ARG A 139 -50.08 -24.55 5.62
CA ARG A 139 -50.14 -25.64 6.60
C ARG A 139 -50.28 -25.13 8.03
N ILE A 140 -49.56 -24.09 8.41
CA ILE A 140 -49.69 -23.45 9.73
C ILE A 140 -51.11 -22.92 9.94
N ASP A 141 -51.66 -22.21 8.94
CA ASP A 141 -53.01 -21.66 9.01
C ASP A 141 -54.06 -22.76 9.19
N SER A 142 -53.88 -23.91 8.53
CA SER A 142 -54.78 -25.07 8.70
C SER A 142 -54.81 -25.62 10.13
N TYR A 143 -53.70 -25.53 10.88
CA TYR A 143 -53.66 -25.97 12.29
C TYR A 143 -54.27 -24.95 13.26
N HIS A 144 -54.31 -23.67 12.89
CA HIS A 144 -54.92 -22.62 13.72
C HIS A 144 -56.45 -22.54 13.63
N LEU A 145 -57.06 -23.19 12.63
CA LEU A 145 -58.52 -23.23 12.45
C LEU A 145 -59.27 -24.17 13.43
N THR A 146 -58.57 -24.99 14.22
CA THR A 146 -59.19 -25.97 15.15
C THR A 146 -58.61 -25.92 16.56
N ILE A 147 -58.47 -24.74 17.15
CA ILE A 147 -58.29 -24.65 18.60
C ILE A 147 -59.39 -23.78 19.17
N ASP A 148 -60.53 -24.42 19.46
CA ASP A 148 -61.51 -23.91 20.41
C ASP A 148 -60.87 -23.99 21.81
N LEU A 149 -59.97 -23.03 22.08
CA LEU A 149 -59.29 -22.92 23.36
C LEU A 149 -60.36 -22.63 24.42
N PRO A 150 -60.50 -23.47 25.46
CA PRO A 150 -61.31 -23.10 26.60
C PRO A 150 -60.77 -21.79 27.19
N PRO A 151 -61.65 -20.95 27.78
CA PRO A 151 -61.24 -19.65 28.32
C PRO A 151 -60.06 -19.83 29.27
N PRO A 152 -59.04 -18.94 29.21
CA PRO A 152 -57.86 -19.06 30.05
C PRO A 152 -58.27 -19.17 31.52
N PRO A 153 -57.64 -20.09 32.29
CA PRO A 153 -57.98 -20.25 33.70
C PRO A 153 -57.82 -18.92 34.45
N PRO A 154 -58.67 -18.64 35.45
CA PRO A 154 -58.63 -17.38 36.18
C PRO A 154 -57.23 -17.18 36.81
N PRO A 155 -56.74 -15.92 36.84
CA PRO A 155 -55.41 -15.63 37.39
C PRO A 155 -55.31 -16.13 38.84
N VAL A 156 -54.33 -16.98 39.11
CA VAL A 156 -54.05 -17.50 40.46
C VAL A 156 -53.74 -16.32 41.38
N GLN A 157 -54.51 -16.15 42.46
CA GLN A 157 -54.23 -15.10 43.45
C GLN A 157 -52.84 -15.33 44.06
N LYS A 158 -52.01 -14.29 44.07
CA LYS A 158 -50.69 -14.35 44.70
C LYS A 158 -50.82 -14.26 46.22
N LEU A 159 -50.23 -15.22 46.92
CA LEU A 159 -50.19 -15.27 48.39
C LEU A 159 -49.08 -14.37 48.98
N TYR A 160 -48.40 -13.60 48.15
CA TYR A 160 -47.32 -12.70 48.52
C TYR A 160 -47.40 -11.40 47.72
N LYS A 161 -46.74 -10.34 48.21
CA LYS A 161 -46.54 -9.09 47.49
C LYS A 161 -45.06 -8.93 47.14
N LEU A 162 -44.76 -8.70 45.86
CA LEU A 162 -43.41 -8.35 45.43
C LEU A 162 -43.21 -6.83 45.56
N MET A 163 -42.36 -6.40 46.47
CA MET A 163 -41.99 -4.99 46.64
C MET A 163 -40.51 -4.82 46.28
N LYS A 164 -40.24 -4.21 45.12
CA LYS A 164 -38.90 -4.13 44.52
C LYS A 164 -38.31 -5.54 44.32
N ASN A 165 -37.38 -5.93 45.20
CA ASN A 165 -36.71 -7.24 45.19
C ASN A 165 -37.04 -8.07 46.45
N ILE A 166 -38.03 -7.65 47.25
CA ILE A 166 -38.41 -8.32 48.48
C ILE A 166 -39.78 -8.97 48.26
N VAL A 167 -39.89 -10.24 48.58
CA VAL A 167 -41.16 -10.97 48.61
C VAL A 167 -41.70 -10.88 50.02
N VAL A 168 -42.79 -10.14 50.22
CA VAL A 168 -43.43 -9.93 51.52
C VAL A 168 -44.65 -10.84 51.64
N VAL A 169 -44.69 -11.61 52.71
CA VAL A 169 -45.77 -12.55 53.06
C VAL A 169 -46.31 -12.15 54.42
N HIS A 170 -47.63 -11.97 54.52
CA HIS A 170 -48.32 -11.72 55.79
C HIS A 170 -49.00 -13.01 56.25
N ILE A 171 -48.64 -13.49 57.43
CA ILE A 171 -49.12 -14.75 58.01
C ILE A 171 -49.88 -14.44 59.30
N ASP A 172 -51.19 -14.45 59.16
CA ASP A 172 -52.16 -14.33 60.25
C ASP A 172 -52.56 -15.70 60.82
N THR A 173 -53.38 -15.69 61.87
CA THR A 173 -53.89 -16.91 62.54
C THR A 173 -54.75 -17.84 61.68
N SER A 174 -55.19 -17.42 60.49
CA SER A 174 -55.93 -18.27 59.54
C SER A 174 -55.02 -19.20 58.73
N TRP A 175 -53.70 -19.03 58.82
CA TRP A 175 -52.76 -19.85 58.06
C TRP A 175 -52.60 -21.24 58.67
N ASN A 176 -52.65 -22.24 57.79
CA ASN A 176 -52.35 -23.62 58.13
C ASN A 176 -51.20 -24.14 57.26
N GLN A 177 -50.74 -25.36 57.54
CA GLN A 177 -49.61 -25.96 56.84
C GLN A 177 -49.84 -26.05 55.32
N HIS A 178 -51.08 -26.32 54.89
CA HIS A 178 -51.43 -26.40 53.47
C HIS A 178 -51.29 -25.04 52.76
N LYS A 179 -51.73 -23.96 53.40
CA LYS A 179 -51.61 -22.60 52.85
C LYS A 179 -50.14 -22.16 52.74
N LEU A 180 -49.31 -22.54 53.72
CA LEU A 180 -47.85 -22.37 53.62
C LEU A 180 -47.27 -23.18 52.46
N GLU A 181 -47.67 -24.44 52.28
CA GLU A 181 -47.18 -25.27 51.18
C GLU A 181 -47.53 -24.67 49.80
N VAL A 182 -48.74 -24.16 49.63
CA VAL A 182 -49.18 -23.49 48.39
C VAL A 182 -48.35 -22.23 48.14
N LEU A 183 -48.12 -21.41 49.16
CA LEU A 183 -47.26 -20.23 49.06
C LEU A 183 -45.85 -20.61 48.61
N ILE A 184 -45.23 -21.61 49.24
CA ILE A 184 -43.87 -22.04 48.93
C ILE A 184 -43.78 -22.52 47.47
N LYS A 185 -44.75 -23.33 47.02
CA LYS A 185 -44.82 -23.76 45.61
C LYS A 185 -44.93 -22.56 44.66
N GLN A 186 -45.74 -21.57 45.00
CA GLN A 186 -45.90 -20.36 44.19
C GLN A 186 -44.60 -19.55 44.11
N ILE A 187 -43.86 -19.44 45.22
CA ILE A 187 -42.56 -18.77 45.26
C ILE A 187 -41.54 -19.50 44.38
N TYR A 188 -41.44 -20.83 44.46
CA TYR A 188 -40.52 -21.58 43.61
C TYR A 188 -40.90 -21.54 42.12
N GLN A 189 -42.19 -21.54 41.78
CA GLN A 189 -42.63 -21.39 40.38
C GLN A 189 -42.29 -20.02 39.82
N ASP A 190 -42.59 -18.96 40.57
CA ASP A 190 -42.44 -17.59 40.09
C ASP A 190 -40.96 -17.14 40.11
N PHE A 191 -40.16 -17.63 41.05
CA PHE A 191 -38.80 -17.16 41.29
C PHE A 191 -37.70 -18.22 41.12
N GLY A 192 -38.03 -19.50 40.98
CA GLY A 192 -37.04 -20.58 40.85
C GLY A 192 -36.15 -20.45 39.61
N HIS A 193 -36.65 -19.82 38.53
CA HIS A 193 -35.86 -19.52 37.34
C HIS A 193 -34.95 -18.28 37.48
N LEU A 194 -35.14 -17.48 38.53
CA LEU A 194 -34.34 -16.29 38.77
C LEU A 194 -33.06 -16.67 39.51
N LYS A 195 -31.90 -16.45 38.89
CA LYS A 195 -30.58 -16.58 39.55
C LYS A 195 -30.61 -15.80 40.88
N LYS A 196 -30.05 -16.36 41.97
CA LYS A 196 -29.99 -15.88 43.38
C LYS A 196 -29.73 -14.37 43.64
N LYS A 197 -29.53 -13.54 42.61
CA LYS A 197 -29.26 -12.10 42.64
C LYS A 197 -30.48 -11.20 42.37
N LYS A 198 -31.68 -11.73 42.08
CA LYS A 198 -32.87 -10.89 41.75
C LYS A 198 -33.90 -10.75 42.88
N VAL A 199 -34.03 -11.75 43.75
CA VAL A 199 -34.81 -11.64 45.00
C VAL A 199 -33.81 -11.45 46.13
N GLY A 200 -33.90 -10.33 46.85
CA GLY A 200 -32.98 -9.98 47.93
C GLY A 200 -33.19 -10.85 49.17
N TYR A 201 -34.41 -10.90 49.67
CA TYR A 201 -34.84 -11.81 50.74
C TYR A 201 -36.37 -11.97 50.73
N ILE A 202 -36.85 -12.99 51.41
CA ILE A 202 -38.26 -13.27 51.64
C ILE A 202 -38.59 -12.87 53.07
N GLN A 203 -39.51 -11.90 53.22
CA GLN A 203 -39.94 -11.38 54.50
C GLN A 203 -41.29 -12.00 54.89
N PHE A 204 -41.29 -12.75 55.97
CA PHE A 204 -42.50 -13.27 56.60
C PHE A 204 -42.85 -12.35 57.77
N ARG A 205 -43.94 -11.58 57.61
CA ARG A 205 -44.56 -10.82 58.70
C ARG A 205 -45.58 -11.75 59.35
N VAL A 206 -45.32 -12.15 60.59
CA VAL A 206 -46.06 -13.23 61.24
C VAL A 206 -46.66 -12.72 62.55
N GLU A 207 -47.93 -13.03 62.81
CA GLU A 207 -48.54 -12.77 64.11
C GLU A 207 -47.81 -13.55 65.24
N ALA A 208 -47.77 -12.97 66.45
CA ALA A 208 -46.95 -13.48 67.56
C ALA A 208 -47.16 -14.98 67.87
N ASN A 209 -48.40 -15.44 67.78
CA ASN A 209 -48.81 -16.82 68.06
C ASN A 209 -48.51 -17.80 66.93
N MET A 210 -48.13 -17.31 65.76
CA MET A 210 -47.82 -18.12 64.57
C MET A 210 -46.32 -18.21 64.28
N ILE A 211 -45.46 -17.45 64.99
CA ILE A 211 -44.00 -17.43 64.76
C ILE A 211 -43.40 -18.82 64.87
N GLU A 212 -43.59 -19.50 66.00
CA GLU A 212 -42.99 -20.82 66.24
C GLU A 212 -43.49 -21.86 65.20
N PHE A 213 -44.76 -21.73 64.78
CA PHE A 213 -45.35 -22.57 63.75
C PHE A 213 -44.69 -22.37 62.37
N VAL A 214 -44.47 -21.10 61.98
CA VAL A 214 -43.84 -20.75 60.70
C VAL A 214 -42.35 -21.09 60.71
N GLU A 215 -41.63 -20.76 61.78
CA GLU A 215 -40.20 -21.10 61.95
C GLU A 215 -39.97 -22.59 61.80
N LYS A 216 -40.73 -23.40 62.57
CA LYS A 216 -40.61 -24.86 62.53
C LYS A 216 -40.94 -25.42 61.14
N TYR A 217 -41.94 -24.87 60.46
CA TYR A 217 -42.28 -25.30 59.10
C TYR A 217 -41.16 -24.99 58.11
N LEU A 218 -40.64 -23.76 58.12
CA LEU A 218 -39.57 -23.33 57.20
C LEU A 218 -38.25 -24.07 57.45
N GLU A 219 -37.93 -24.38 58.70
CA GLU A 219 -36.80 -25.25 59.05
C GLU A 219 -36.99 -26.67 58.52
N THR A 220 -38.20 -27.24 58.68
CA THR A 220 -38.52 -28.60 58.23
C THR A 220 -38.31 -28.78 56.72
N ILE A 221 -38.66 -27.76 55.92
CA ILE A 221 -38.48 -27.79 54.47
C ILE A 221 -37.12 -27.22 54.01
N GLU A 222 -36.23 -26.89 54.95
CA GLU A 222 -34.90 -26.31 54.71
C GLU A 222 -34.91 -25.06 53.80
N PHE A 223 -35.97 -24.24 53.87
CA PHE A 223 -36.23 -23.16 52.91
C PHE A 223 -35.11 -22.11 52.86
N SER A 224 -34.41 -21.93 53.98
CA SER A 224 -33.28 -21.01 54.13
C SER A 224 -32.04 -21.38 53.31
N LYS A 225 -31.95 -22.61 52.77
CA LYS A 225 -30.87 -23.02 51.84
C LYS A 225 -31.00 -22.33 50.48
N ASP A 226 -32.23 -22.09 50.05
CA ASP A 226 -32.53 -21.55 48.72
C ASP A 226 -32.74 -20.04 48.74
N TYR A 227 -33.38 -19.52 49.79
CA TYR A 227 -33.71 -18.11 49.93
C TYR A 227 -33.29 -17.55 51.29
N GLN A 228 -32.76 -16.33 51.30
CA GLN A 228 -32.56 -15.59 52.54
C GLN A 228 -33.92 -15.22 53.12
N CYS A 229 -34.21 -15.66 54.34
CA CYS A 229 -35.51 -15.47 55.01
C CYS A 229 -35.36 -14.51 56.19
N LEU A 230 -36.33 -13.62 56.35
CA LEU A 230 -36.48 -12.74 57.51
C LEU A 230 -37.88 -12.95 58.08
N ILE A 231 -37.98 -13.31 59.36
CA ILE A 231 -39.25 -13.48 60.07
C ILE A 231 -39.35 -12.34 61.05
N ASP A 232 -40.31 -11.45 60.83
CA ASP A 232 -40.57 -10.31 61.70
C ASP A 232 -41.96 -10.46 62.32
N LEU A 233 -42.09 -9.99 63.56
CA LEU A 233 -43.40 -9.87 64.19
C LEU A 233 -44.23 -8.85 63.39
N GLU A 234 -45.45 -9.24 63.01
CA GLU A 234 -46.40 -8.31 62.40
C GLU A 234 -46.79 -7.26 63.44
N THR A 235 -46.03 -6.15 63.44
CA THR A 235 -46.38 -4.95 64.18
C THR A 235 -47.36 -4.19 63.32
N ASP A 236 -48.55 -3.95 63.87
CA ASP A 236 -49.67 -3.27 63.24
C ASP A 236 -49.24 -1.87 62.73
N GLU A 237 -48.72 -1.79 61.50
CA GLU A 237 -48.46 -0.54 60.78
C GLU A 237 -49.78 0.19 60.44
N SER A 238 -50.94 -0.38 60.77
CA SER A 238 -52.22 0.34 60.79
C SER A 238 -52.40 1.24 62.02
N LYS A 239 -51.42 1.31 62.93
CA LYS A 239 -51.47 2.17 64.14
C LYS A 239 -50.33 3.17 64.33
N ARG A 240 -49.38 3.32 63.40
CA ARG A 240 -48.37 4.40 63.47
C ARG A 240 -48.03 4.96 62.10
N ILE A 241 -48.09 6.30 62.03
CA ILE A 241 -47.59 7.22 61.00
C ILE A 241 -46.19 6.82 60.52
#